data_AF-A0AAU4WL21-F1
#
_entry.id   AF-A0AAU4WL21-F1
#
_cell.length_a   1.000
_cell.length_b   1.000
_cell.length_c   1.000
_cell.angle_alpha   90.00
_cell.angle_beta   90.00
_cell.angle_gamma   90.00
#
_symmetry.space_group_name_H-M   'P 1'
#
loop_
_entity.id
_entity.type
_entity.pdbx_description
1 polymer ?
#
loop_
_entity_poly.entity_id
_entity_poly.type
_entity_poly.pdbx_seq_one_letter_code
_entity_poly.pdbx_strand_id
1 'polypeptide(L)'
;MPDVNDGNDDQREHVPSRQRRRFEGISSRAYEHPADRSALVALRKLSGFDTVFKALSGLLPERSLRLLFLSDSVRVSDEQFAHLNDMLRDACYILDLEKVPPMYVNQDPQPNAMCIGLDEPIIVVTTGLVELLDEEEMRAVVGHEVGHALSGHSVYRTILLFLTSLALRVAWIPLGNFAIMAIVTALREWFRKSELSADRAGLLVGQDLNASMRGLMKIAGGNHLHEMNVDAFLKQAEEYEAGGDLRDSVLKILNVMPRTHPFTTVRAAELKKWAATRDYQRIMDGHYPRRTEDKDTSVTDSFRQSASHYADNVRSSKDPLMKLVTDIAGGAGDLGGKLRGKFGGGNGGANTGNHGTPEDGA
;
A
#
# COMPACT_ATOMS: atom_id res chain seq x y z
N MET A 1 -15.72 26.98 62.31
CA MET A 1 -15.89 27.39 60.90
C MET A 1 -15.16 26.35 60.06
N PRO A 2 -15.89 25.53 59.29
CA PRO A 2 -15.42 24.28 58.70
C PRO A 2 -14.84 24.44 57.29
N ASP A 3 -14.25 23.33 56.82
CA ASP A 3 -13.79 22.98 55.48
C ASP A 3 -14.56 23.57 54.29
N VAL A 4 -13.82 23.92 53.24
CA VAL A 4 -14.25 23.78 51.84
C VAL A 4 -13.05 23.27 51.01
N ASN A 5 -13.16 22.02 50.58
CA ASN A 5 -12.44 21.37 49.50
C ASN A 5 -13.16 21.64 48.15
N ASP A 6 -12.53 21.22 47.06
CA ASP A 6 -12.98 21.18 45.64
C ASP A 6 -12.82 22.49 44.86
N GLY A 7 -12.23 22.51 43.66
CA GLY A 7 -11.78 21.43 42.80
C GLY A 7 -11.70 22.01 41.38
N ASN A 8 -10.57 21.84 40.68
CA ASN A 8 -10.54 21.84 39.22
C ASN A 8 -9.19 21.35 38.67
N ASP A 9 -8.76 20.17 39.12
CA ASP A 9 -7.63 19.47 38.53
C ASP A 9 -8.15 18.15 37.95
N ASP A 10 -8.89 18.26 36.84
CA ASP A 10 -9.16 17.12 35.96
C ASP A 10 -9.69 17.60 34.60
N GLN A 11 -9.01 17.21 33.52
CA GLN A 11 -9.52 16.94 32.15
C GLN A 11 -8.45 17.03 31.04
N ARG A 12 -7.32 16.35 31.24
CA ARG A 12 -6.77 15.55 30.13
C ARG A 12 -6.82 14.12 30.57
N GLU A 13 -7.94 13.49 30.24
CA GLU A 13 -8.17 12.06 30.31
C GLU A 13 -6.95 11.32 29.71
N HIS A 14 -6.04 10.86 30.55
CA HIS A 14 -5.08 9.82 30.19
C HIS A 14 -5.86 8.50 30.22
N VAL A 15 -6.76 8.31 29.26
CA VAL A 15 -7.43 7.02 29.09
C VAL A 15 -6.42 6.07 28.44
N PRO A 16 -6.13 4.89 29.01
CA PRO A 16 -5.65 3.78 28.19
C PRO A 16 -6.85 3.38 27.32
N SER A 17 -6.99 3.97 26.13
CA SER A 17 -8.27 4.06 25.42
C SER A 17 -8.86 2.74 24.90
N ARG A 18 -8.09 1.64 24.93
CA ARG A 18 -8.60 0.29 24.64
C ARG A 18 -7.58 -0.76 25.07
N GLN A 19 -8.02 -1.83 25.74
CA GLN A 19 -7.20 -3.02 25.88
C GLN A 19 -7.13 -3.71 24.51
N ARG A 20 -6.09 -3.37 23.75
CA ARG A 20 -5.85 -3.94 22.42
C ARG A 20 -5.35 -5.36 22.55
N ARG A 21 -5.82 -6.23 21.66
CA ARG A 21 -5.35 -7.62 21.58
C ARG A 21 -3.90 -7.67 21.11
N ARG A 22 -3.04 -8.35 21.87
CA ARG A 22 -1.70 -8.73 21.41
C ARG A 22 -1.77 -10.01 20.58
N PHE A 23 -0.96 -10.06 19.53
CA PHE A 23 -0.81 -11.23 18.64
C PHE A 23 0.57 -11.85 18.85
N GLU A 24 0.75 -12.50 20.00
CA GLU A 24 2.02 -13.15 20.34
C GLU A 24 2.44 -14.16 19.29
N GLY A 25 3.71 -14.08 18.85
CA GLY A 25 4.31 -14.93 17.84
C GLY A 25 3.75 -14.79 16.44
N ILE A 26 2.95 -13.76 16.13
CA ILE A 26 2.32 -13.60 14.81
C ILE A 26 3.36 -13.54 13.69
N SER A 27 3.14 -14.36 12.66
CA SER A 27 3.90 -14.29 11.40
C SER A 27 3.32 -13.21 10.49
N SER A 28 4.17 -12.55 9.69
CA SER A 28 3.72 -11.61 8.65
C SER A 28 2.67 -12.24 7.71
N ARG A 29 2.78 -13.55 7.52
CA ARG A 29 1.86 -14.35 6.70
C ARG A 29 0.41 -14.31 7.16
N ALA A 30 0.15 -13.96 8.41
CA ALA A 30 -1.19 -13.80 8.95
C ALA A 30 -1.95 -12.66 8.26
N TYR A 31 -1.26 -11.55 7.98
CA TYR A 31 -1.88 -10.34 7.43
C TYR A 31 -1.42 -10.02 6.00
N GLU A 32 -0.38 -10.67 5.49
CA GLU A 32 0.09 -10.51 4.11
C GLU A 32 -1.05 -10.58 3.07
N HIS A 33 -1.09 -9.57 2.22
CA HIS A 33 -1.96 -9.57 1.06
C HIS A 33 -1.49 -10.63 0.05
N PRO A 34 -2.37 -11.46 -0.52
CA PRO A 34 -1.94 -12.51 -1.44
C PRO A 34 -1.16 -11.99 -2.65
N ALA A 35 -1.48 -10.79 -3.14
CA ALA A 35 -0.72 -10.15 -4.23
C ALA A 35 0.73 -9.80 -3.84
N ASP A 36 0.97 -9.40 -2.59
CA ASP A 36 2.32 -9.12 -2.07
C ASP A 36 3.15 -10.41 -2.03
N ARG A 37 2.63 -11.44 -1.35
CA ARG A 37 3.25 -12.77 -1.27
C ARG A 37 3.60 -13.32 -2.65
N SER A 38 2.67 -13.22 -3.61
CA SER A 38 2.87 -13.71 -4.98
C SER A 38 3.98 -12.97 -5.70
N ALA A 39 3.96 -11.64 -5.64
CA ALA A 39 4.92 -10.80 -6.32
C ALA A 39 6.33 -11.00 -5.75
N LEU A 40 6.49 -11.16 -4.44
CA LEU A 40 7.78 -11.42 -3.82
C LEU A 40 8.34 -12.80 -4.22
N VAL A 41 7.51 -13.84 -4.22
CA VAL A 41 7.90 -15.19 -4.67
C VAL A 41 8.30 -15.18 -6.15
N ALA A 42 7.56 -14.46 -7.00
CA ALA A 42 7.89 -14.33 -8.41
C ALA A 42 9.23 -13.60 -8.62
N LEU A 43 9.48 -12.52 -7.88
CA LEU A 43 10.75 -11.79 -7.92
C LEU A 43 11.94 -12.68 -7.52
N ARG A 44 11.81 -13.46 -6.44
CA ARG A 44 12.87 -14.37 -5.96
C ARG A 44 13.17 -15.54 -6.90
N LYS A 45 12.24 -15.92 -7.77
CA LYS A 45 12.45 -16.99 -8.77
C LYS A 45 13.20 -16.53 -10.02
N LEU A 46 13.45 -15.23 -10.17
CA LEU A 46 14.23 -14.72 -11.30
C LEU A 46 15.69 -15.20 -11.19
N SER A 47 16.20 -15.80 -12.27
CA SER A 47 17.59 -16.24 -12.33
C SER A 47 18.55 -15.07 -12.06
N GLY A 48 19.49 -15.26 -11.13
CA GLY A 48 20.46 -14.23 -10.75
C GLY A 48 19.96 -13.18 -9.75
N PHE A 49 18.71 -13.28 -9.27
CA PHE A 49 18.15 -12.35 -8.28
C PHE A 49 19.04 -12.22 -7.04
N ASP A 50 19.45 -13.34 -6.44
CA ASP A 50 20.27 -13.32 -5.22
C ASP A 50 21.64 -12.67 -5.42
N THR A 51 22.24 -12.86 -6.60
CA THR A 51 23.53 -12.24 -6.94
C THR A 51 23.39 -10.73 -7.08
N VAL A 52 22.37 -10.28 -7.81
CA VAL A 52 22.08 -8.84 -7.98
C VAL A 52 21.70 -8.22 -6.63
N PHE A 53 20.86 -8.89 -5.84
CA PHE A 53 20.44 -8.44 -4.53
C PHE A 53 21.62 -8.28 -3.57
N LYS A 54 22.54 -9.27 -3.51
CA LYS A 54 23.76 -9.17 -2.68
C LYS A 54 24.67 -8.03 -3.13
N ALA A 55 24.85 -7.87 -4.44
CA ALA A 55 25.65 -6.77 -4.99
C ALA A 55 25.04 -5.41 -4.62
N LEU A 56 23.72 -5.23 -4.79
CA LEU A 56 23.02 -4.00 -4.43
C LEU A 56 23.08 -3.73 -2.92
N SER A 57 22.85 -4.77 -2.09
CA SER A 57 22.89 -4.65 -0.63
C SER A 57 24.28 -4.23 -0.13
N GLY A 58 25.36 -4.75 -0.73
CA GLY A 58 26.73 -4.36 -0.39
C GLY A 58 27.10 -2.94 -0.82
N LEU A 59 26.41 -2.37 -1.83
CA LEU A 59 26.62 -1.00 -2.29
C LEU A 59 25.81 0.04 -1.50
N LEU A 60 24.80 -0.40 -0.73
CA LEU A 60 23.94 0.47 0.06
C LEU A 60 24.66 0.91 1.34
N PRO A 61 24.92 2.21 1.55
CA PRO A 61 25.59 2.68 2.75
C PRO A 61 24.57 2.79 3.89
N GLU A 62 24.15 1.66 4.47
CA GLU A 62 23.15 1.61 5.54
C GLU A 62 23.57 2.48 6.75
N ARG A 63 24.87 2.52 7.06
CA ARG A 63 25.44 3.43 8.06
C ARG A 63 25.24 4.90 7.69
N SER A 64 25.36 5.25 6.42
CA SER A 64 25.11 6.62 5.95
C SER A 64 23.64 7.00 6.12
N LEU A 65 22.71 6.08 5.81
CA LEU A 65 21.27 6.32 6.02
C LEU A 65 20.95 6.58 7.50
N ARG A 66 21.51 5.78 8.41
CA ARG A 66 21.40 6.00 9.86
C ARG A 66 21.96 7.36 10.29
N LEU A 67 23.16 7.71 9.81
CA LEU A 67 23.80 8.98 10.14
C LEU A 67 23.00 10.17 9.61
N LEU A 68 22.39 10.05 8.42
CA LEU A 68 21.56 11.10 7.84
C LEU A 68 20.39 11.46 8.76
N PHE A 69 19.57 10.49 9.15
CA PHE A 69 18.43 10.74 10.04
C PHE A 69 18.87 11.13 11.46
N LEU A 70 20.00 10.60 11.95
CA LEU A 70 20.54 11.05 13.23
C LEU A 70 21.01 12.52 13.18
N SER A 71 21.44 13.01 12.01
CA SER A 71 21.97 14.36 11.84
C SER A 71 20.91 15.42 11.51
N ASP A 72 19.84 15.04 10.81
CA ASP A 72 18.89 15.98 10.18
C ASP A 72 17.42 15.62 10.49
N SER A 73 17.18 15.01 11.65
CA SER A 73 15.83 14.69 12.15
C SER A 73 15.82 14.63 13.68
N VAL A 74 14.64 14.73 14.29
CA VAL A 74 14.49 14.56 15.73
C VAL A 74 14.22 13.09 16.03
N ARG A 75 15.01 12.48 16.91
CA ARG A 75 14.80 11.09 17.31
C ARG A 75 13.60 11.00 18.25
N VAL A 76 12.75 10.00 18.05
CA VAL A 76 11.66 9.66 18.96
C VAL A 76 12.23 8.85 20.13
N SER A 77 11.97 9.31 21.35
CA SER A 77 12.40 8.69 22.62
C SER A 77 11.43 9.06 23.76
N ASP A 78 11.75 8.64 24.98
CA ASP A 78 11.00 9.05 26.17
C ASP A 78 11.15 10.57 26.44
N GLU A 79 12.27 11.19 26.00
CA GLU A 79 12.51 12.62 26.16
C GLU A 79 11.97 13.49 25.02
N GLN A 80 11.69 12.90 23.85
CA GLN A 80 11.28 13.63 22.65
C GLN A 80 10.20 12.85 21.89
N PHE A 81 9.06 13.48 21.61
CA PHE A 81 7.90 12.82 21.00
C PHE A 81 7.44 11.57 21.77
N ALA A 82 7.35 11.65 23.10
CA ALA A 82 7.01 10.52 23.98
C ALA A 82 5.74 9.76 23.55
N HIS A 83 4.68 10.47 23.14
CA HIS A 83 3.46 9.84 22.64
C HIS A 83 3.68 8.97 21.38
N LEU A 84 4.54 9.40 20.44
CA LEU A 84 4.90 8.57 19.28
C LEU A 84 5.75 7.37 19.72
N ASN A 85 6.62 7.55 20.72
CA ASN A 85 7.41 6.45 21.27
C ASN A 85 6.52 5.38 21.90
N ASP A 86 5.49 5.78 22.65
CA ASP A 86 4.51 4.88 23.24
C ASP A 86 3.72 4.14 22.15
N MET A 87 3.21 4.86 21.14
CA MET A 87 2.54 4.24 19.99
C MET A 87 3.42 3.22 19.27
N LEU A 88 4.71 3.50 19.10
CA LEU A 88 5.67 2.61 18.49
C LEU A 88 5.92 1.35 19.33
N ARG A 89 6.14 1.52 20.63
CA ARG A 89 6.32 0.40 21.57
C ARG A 89 5.07 -0.47 21.63
N ASP A 90 3.89 0.14 21.67
CA ASP A 90 2.60 -0.55 21.62
C ASP A 90 2.45 -1.36 20.32
N ALA A 91 2.76 -0.76 19.17
CA ALA A 91 2.68 -1.44 17.89
C ALA A 91 3.63 -2.65 17.82
N CYS A 92 4.86 -2.49 18.30
CA CYS A 92 5.83 -3.58 18.40
C CYS A 92 5.35 -4.66 19.38
N TYR A 93 4.78 -4.28 20.53
CA TYR A 93 4.24 -5.22 21.50
C TYR A 93 3.05 -6.01 20.94
N ILE A 94 2.12 -5.35 20.24
CA ILE A 94 0.92 -5.96 19.65
C ILE A 94 1.29 -6.95 18.55
N LEU A 95 2.21 -6.60 17.65
CA LEU A 95 2.69 -7.49 16.58
C LEU A 95 3.85 -8.40 17.02
N ASP A 96 4.20 -8.35 18.31
CA ASP A 96 5.27 -9.13 18.90
C ASP A 96 6.62 -8.99 18.16
N LEU A 97 6.96 -7.77 17.74
CA LEU A 97 8.25 -7.45 17.11
C LEU A 97 9.32 -7.32 18.20
N GLU A 98 10.30 -8.22 18.19
CA GLU A 98 11.30 -8.36 19.26
C GLU A 98 12.15 -7.11 19.49
N LYS A 99 12.53 -6.42 18.41
CA LYS A 99 13.37 -5.22 18.47
C LYS A 99 12.58 -4.02 17.95
N VAL A 100 12.38 -3.05 18.84
CA VAL A 100 11.76 -1.77 18.48
C VAL A 100 12.70 -1.01 17.54
N PRO A 101 12.31 -0.72 16.29
CA PRO A 101 13.13 0.04 15.35
C PRO A 101 13.29 1.49 15.83
N PRO A 102 14.42 2.16 15.57
CA PRO A 102 14.52 3.60 15.77
C PRO A 102 13.48 4.34 14.95
N MET A 103 12.85 5.37 15.54
CA MET A 103 11.92 6.26 14.85
C MET A 103 12.43 7.70 14.88
N TYR A 104 12.23 8.43 13.78
CA TYR A 104 12.61 9.83 13.65
C TYR A 104 11.45 10.66 13.09
N VAL A 105 11.35 11.91 13.54
CA VAL A 105 10.49 12.94 12.95
C VAL A 105 11.35 13.86 12.09
N ASN A 106 11.08 13.88 10.78
CA ASN A 106 11.75 14.74 9.82
C ASN A 106 10.87 15.95 9.48
N GLN A 107 11.50 17.12 9.30
CA GLN A 107 10.80 18.35 8.94
C GLN A 107 10.41 18.31 7.46
N ASP A 108 9.14 18.01 7.20
CA ASP A 108 8.55 18.03 5.87
C ASP A 108 7.04 18.29 6.03
N PRO A 109 6.49 19.35 5.41
CA PRO A 109 5.06 19.63 5.48
C PRO A 109 4.21 18.61 4.70
N GLN A 110 4.79 17.79 3.83
CA GLN A 110 4.06 16.74 3.11
C GLN A 110 3.83 15.53 4.03
N PRO A 111 2.56 15.15 4.30
CA PRO A 111 2.25 14.00 5.15
C PRO A 111 2.83 12.70 4.57
N ASN A 112 3.74 12.06 5.30
CA ASN A 112 4.38 10.83 4.87
C ASN A 112 4.96 10.07 6.07
N ALA A 113 5.06 8.75 5.92
CA ALA A 113 5.82 7.87 6.78
C ALA A 113 6.51 6.81 5.93
N MET A 114 7.62 6.26 6.42
CA MET A 114 8.29 5.16 5.75
C MET A 114 9.12 4.30 6.69
N CYS A 115 9.11 3.00 6.41
CA CYS A 115 10.02 2.02 6.99
C CYS A 115 11.10 1.64 5.98
N ILE A 116 12.37 1.88 6.35
CA ILE A 116 13.55 1.67 5.50
C ILE A 116 14.68 1.08 6.34
N GLY A 117 15.57 0.34 5.71
CA GLY A 117 16.73 -0.27 6.37
C GLY A 117 16.97 -1.68 5.86
N LEU A 118 18.19 -2.18 6.01
CA LEU A 118 18.57 -3.52 5.56
C LEU A 118 18.59 -4.48 6.74
N ASP A 119 19.57 -4.32 7.62
CA ASP A 119 19.76 -5.16 8.80
C ASP A 119 18.94 -4.62 9.98
N GLU A 120 18.87 -3.29 10.09
CA GLU A 120 18.08 -2.61 11.12
C GLU A 120 17.07 -1.65 10.49
N PRO A 121 15.76 -1.97 10.53
CA PRO A 121 14.75 -1.06 10.04
C PRO A 121 14.71 0.21 10.90
N ILE A 122 14.40 1.32 10.23
CA ILE A 122 14.21 2.67 10.78
C ILE A 122 12.86 3.14 10.27
N ILE A 123 12.09 3.76 11.14
CA ILE A 123 10.83 4.41 10.80
C ILE A 123 11.07 5.92 10.76
N VAL A 124 10.58 6.57 9.72
CA VAL A 124 10.66 8.02 9.58
C VAL A 124 9.26 8.54 9.34
N VAL A 125 8.86 9.55 10.11
CA VAL A 125 7.56 10.22 10.02
C VAL A 125 7.80 11.71 9.74
N THR A 126 6.98 12.32 8.90
CA THR A 126 7.09 13.76 8.61
C THR A 126 6.28 14.61 9.60
N THR A 127 6.71 15.85 9.84
CA THR A 127 5.94 16.82 10.64
C THR A 127 4.53 17.01 10.10
N GLY A 128 4.35 17.05 8.76
CA GLY A 128 3.03 17.17 8.14
C GLY A 128 2.09 16.00 8.46
N LEU A 129 2.61 14.79 8.70
CA LEU A 129 1.78 13.66 9.11
C LEU A 129 1.39 13.77 10.59
N VAL A 130 2.35 14.15 11.44
CA VAL A 130 2.14 14.36 12.88
C VAL A 130 1.08 15.42 13.15
N GLU A 131 1.04 16.47 12.34
CA GLU A 131 0.06 17.56 12.46
C GLU A 131 -1.33 17.19 11.88
N LEU A 132 -1.39 16.21 10.98
CA LEU A 132 -2.62 15.86 10.25
C LEU A 132 -3.50 14.85 11.00
N LEU A 133 -2.87 13.83 11.61
CA LEU A 133 -3.58 12.66 12.14
C LEU A 133 -3.88 12.79 13.64
N ASP A 134 -5.04 12.26 14.05
CA ASP A 134 -5.33 12.06 15.47
C ASP A 134 -4.56 10.83 16.03
N GLU A 135 -4.70 10.56 17.33
CA GLU A 135 -3.97 9.46 17.99
C GLU A 135 -4.27 8.09 17.37
N GLU A 136 -5.55 7.77 17.10
CA GLU A 136 -5.95 6.46 16.60
C GLU A 136 -5.60 6.28 15.12
N GLU A 137 -5.70 7.36 14.35
CA GLU A 137 -5.25 7.42 12.96
C GLU A 137 -3.72 7.27 12.87
N MET A 138 -2.97 7.97 13.72
CA MET A 138 -1.51 7.86 13.79
C MET A 138 -1.08 6.47 14.25
N ARG A 139 -1.79 5.86 15.21
CA ARG A 139 -1.52 4.49 15.66
C ARG A 139 -1.70 3.47 14.53
N ALA A 140 -2.69 3.66 13.66
CA ALA A 140 -2.84 2.84 12.47
C ALA A 140 -1.65 3.00 11.51
N VAL A 141 -1.12 4.22 11.33
CA VAL A 141 0.08 4.45 10.50
C VAL A 141 1.35 3.88 11.13
N VAL A 142 1.57 4.07 12.44
CA VAL A 142 2.71 3.47 13.14
C VAL A 142 2.64 1.95 13.06
N GLY A 143 1.46 1.36 13.24
CA GLY A 143 1.24 -0.07 13.04
C GLY A 143 1.51 -0.55 11.62
N HIS A 144 1.18 0.27 10.62
CA HIS A 144 1.49 0.02 9.22
C HIS A 144 3.01 -0.04 8.99
N GLU A 145 3.77 0.92 9.51
CA GLU A 145 5.24 0.93 9.38
C GLU A 145 5.92 -0.20 10.16
N VAL A 146 5.43 -0.54 11.35
CA VAL A 146 5.88 -1.73 12.09
C VAL A 146 5.55 -3.01 11.33
N GLY A 147 4.40 -3.05 10.64
CA GLY A 147 4.05 -4.12 9.72
C GLY A 147 5.06 -4.30 8.59
N HIS A 148 5.54 -3.20 7.98
CA HIS A 148 6.64 -3.25 7.00
C HIS A 148 7.93 -3.80 7.61
N ALA A 149 8.29 -3.39 8.83
CA ALA A 149 9.46 -3.90 9.53
C ALA A 149 9.35 -5.42 9.77
N LEU A 150 8.21 -5.88 10.31
CA LEU A 150 7.97 -7.29 10.60
C LEU A 150 7.94 -8.17 9.34
N SER A 151 7.39 -7.66 8.24
CA SER A 151 7.35 -8.37 6.95
C SER A 151 8.67 -8.32 6.17
N GLY A 152 9.70 -7.63 6.66
CA GLY A 152 10.97 -7.44 5.95
C GLY A 152 10.85 -6.58 4.67
N HIS A 153 9.80 -5.77 4.57
CA HIS A 153 9.56 -4.90 3.42
C HIS A 153 10.57 -3.76 3.32
N SER A 154 11.13 -3.33 4.46
CA SER A 154 12.12 -2.24 4.55
C SER A 154 13.32 -2.45 3.63
N VAL A 155 13.77 -3.70 3.49
CA VAL A 155 14.94 -4.08 2.69
C VAL A 155 14.73 -3.74 1.21
N TYR A 156 13.64 -4.24 0.64
CA TYR A 156 13.28 -4.03 -0.76
C TYR A 156 12.88 -2.58 -1.02
N ARG A 157 12.27 -1.91 -0.03
CA ARG A 157 11.99 -0.48 -0.10
C ARG A 157 13.27 0.35 -0.19
N THR A 158 14.27 0.07 0.64
CA THR A 158 15.58 0.74 0.58
C THR A 158 16.26 0.53 -0.78
N ILE A 159 16.25 -0.70 -1.29
CA ILE A 159 16.78 -1.00 -2.63
C ILE A 159 16.02 -0.21 -3.70
N LEU A 160 14.69 -0.15 -3.64
CA LEU A 160 13.87 0.58 -4.59
C LEU A 160 14.21 2.09 -4.59
N LEU A 161 14.36 2.71 -3.42
CA LEU A 161 14.72 4.12 -3.30
C LEU A 161 16.10 4.40 -3.91
N PHE A 162 17.09 3.55 -3.60
CA PHE A 162 18.42 3.67 -4.17
C PHE A 162 18.44 3.48 -5.68
N LEU A 163 17.78 2.44 -6.20
CA LEU A 163 17.69 2.18 -7.64
C LEU A 163 16.94 3.29 -8.37
N THR A 164 15.91 3.87 -7.76
CA THR A 164 15.21 5.03 -8.33
C THR A 164 16.14 6.25 -8.42
N SER A 165 16.90 6.54 -7.36
CA SER A 165 17.88 7.61 -7.36
C SER A 165 18.99 7.37 -8.39
N LEU A 166 19.48 6.13 -8.48
CA LEU A 166 20.50 5.73 -9.45
C LEU A 166 19.98 5.88 -10.88
N ALA A 167 18.76 5.40 -11.18
CA ALA A 167 18.13 5.51 -12.49
C ALA A 167 18.06 6.96 -12.97
N LEU A 168 17.71 7.90 -12.09
CA LEU A 168 17.71 9.33 -12.39
C LEU A 168 19.12 9.87 -12.69
N ARG A 169 20.13 9.44 -11.93
CA ARG A 169 21.53 9.87 -12.12
C ARG A 169 22.16 9.34 -13.41
N VAL A 170 21.73 8.17 -13.88
CA VAL A 170 22.26 7.53 -15.10
C VAL A 170 21.31 7.65 -16.30
N ALA A 171 20.23 8.43 -16.18
CA ALA A 171 19.21 8.59 -17.22
C ALA A 171 19.79 9.11 -18.56
N TRP A 172 20.93 9.79 -18.51
CA TRP A 172 21.66 10.30 -19.69
C TRP A 172 22.42 9.21 -20.47
N ILE A 173 22.64 8.02 -19.89
CA ILE A 173 23.35 6.90 -20.55
C ILE A 173 22.36 6.14 -21.44
N PRO A 174 22.56 6.09 -22.77
CA PRO A 174 21.71 5.33 -23.67
C PRO A 174 21.73 3.83 -23.32
N LEU A 175 20.58 3.17 -23.38
CA LEU A 175 20.37 1.72 -23.22
C LEU A 175 20.59 1.13 -21.80
N GLY A 176 21.51 1.65 -20.99
CA GLY A 176 21.76 1.17 -19.62
C GLY A 176 20.58 1.38 -18.65
N ASN A 177 19.78 2.40 -18.91
CA ASN A 177 18.63 2.75 -18.08
C ASN A 177 17.46 1.73 -18.20
N PHE A 178 17.32 1.00 -19.30
CA PHE A 178 16.15 0.12 -19.51
C PHE A 178 16.09 -1.04 -18.52
N ALA A 179 17.23 -1.67 -18.21
CA ALA A 179 17.28 -2.77 -17.25
C ALA A 179 16.95 -2.30 -15.82
N ILE A 180 17.53 -1.16 -15.41
CA ILE A 180 17.25 -0.55 -14.10
C ILE A 180 15.78 -0.14 -14.02
N MET A 181 15.24 0.48 -15.07
CA MET A 181 13.84 0.90 -15.12
C MET A 181 12.88 -0.29 -15.06
N ALA A 182 13.20 -1.42 -15.68
CA ALA A 182 12.38 -2.64 -15.57
C ALA A 182 12.36 -3.16 -14.12
N ILE A 183 13.52 -3.23 -13.46
CA ILE A 183 13.63 -3.65 -12.05
C ILE A 183 12.89 -2.67 -11.14
N VAL A 184 13.09 -1.36 -11.30
CA VAL A 184 12.40 -0.32 -10.54
C VAL A 184 10.89 -0.42 -10.72
N THR A 185 10.41 -0.64 -11.95
CA THR A 185 8.98 -0.80 -12.23
C THR A 185 8.41 -2.03 -11.53
N ALA A 186 9.10 -3.16 -11.59
CA ALA A 186 8.68 -4.38 -10.92
C ALA A 186 8.67 -4.23 -9.39
N LEU A 187 9.71 -3.62 -8.82
CA LEU A 187 9.78 -3.33 -7.38
C LEU A 187 8.73 -2.31 -6.94
N ARG A 188 8.38 -1.31 -7.76
CA ARG A 188 7.28 -0.38 -7.47
C ARG A 188 5.92 -1.08 -7.48
N GLU A 189 5.69 -1.97 -8.44
CA GLU A 189 4.45 -2.77 -8.46
C GLU A 189 4.37 -3.65 -7.21
N TRP A 190 5.45 -4.38 -6.88
CA TRP A 190 5.50 -5.18 -5.65
C TRP A 190 5.27 -4.32 -4.41
N PHE A 191 5.96 -3.18 -4.29
CA PHE A 191 5.83 -2.29 -3.13
C PHE A 191 4.39 -1.77 -3.00
N ARG A 192 3.73 -1.41 -4.10
CA ARG A 192 2.30 -1.07 -4.07
C ARG A 192 1.39 -2.20 -3.57
N LYS A 193 1.79 -3.48 -3.70
CA LYS A 193 1.05 -4.60 -3.12
C LYS A 193 1.38 -4.79 -1.63
N SER A 194 2.61 -4.54 -1.23
CA SER A 194 3.02 -4.65 0.18
C SER A 194 2.36 -3.60 1.07
N GLU A 195 1.98 -2.45 0.50
CA GLU A 195 1.11 -1.46 1.16
C GLU A 195 -0.21 -2.05 1.69
N LEU A 196 -0.83 -2.97 0.93
CA LEU A 196 -2.08 -3.60 1.37
C LEU A 196 -1.83 -4.57 2.54
N SER A 197 -0.68 -5.22 2.59
CA SER A 197 -0.26 -6.03 3.74
C SER A 197 -0.04 -5.14 4.97
N ALA A 198 0.62 -4.00 4.78
CA ALA A 198 0.91 -3.06 5.85
C ALA A 198 -0.35 -2.34 6.36
N ASP A 199 -1.33 -2.04 5.50
CA ASP A 199 -2.67 -1.56 5.92
C ASP A 199 -3.37 -2.53 6.88
N ARG A 200 -3.27 -3.83 6.57
CA ARG A 200 -3.82 -4.88 7.43
C ARG A 200 -3.09 -4.96 8.77
N ALA A 201 -1.77 -4.83 8.78
CA ALA A 201 -0.98 -4.73 10.02
C ALA A 201 -1.35 -3.48 10.84
N GLY A 202 -1.53 -2.34 10.17
CA GLY A 202 -2.00 -1.09 10.77
C GLY A 202 -3.37 -1.26 11.44
N LEU A 203 -4.31 -1.95 10.78
CA LEU A 203 -5.61 -2.28 11.38
C LEU A 203 -5.50 -3.25 12.57
N LEU A 204 -4.62 -4.25 12.52
CA LEU A 204 -4.40 -5.15 13.66
C LEU A 204 -3.81 -4.42 14.88
N VAL A 205 -2.94 -3.44 14.64
CA VAL A 205 -2.37 -2.59 15.69
C VAL A 205 -3.39 -1.60 16.22
N GLY A 206 -4.09 -0.87 15.35
CA GLY A 206 -5.08 0.13 15.75
C GLY A 206 -6.33 -0.47 16.37
N GLN A 207 -6.80 -1.60 15.83
CA GLN A 207 -8.06 -2.28 16.18
C GLN A 207 -9.30 -1.38 16.05
N ASP A 208 -9.20 -0.37 15.20
CA ASP A 208 -10.27 0.57 14.86
C ASP A 208 -10.29 0.80 13.35
N LEU A 209 -11.21 0.10 12.68
CA LEU A 209 -11.40 0.21 11.23
C LEU A 209 -11.78 1.64 10.81
N ASN A 210 -12.57 2.33 11.62
CA ASN A 210 -13.00 3.69 11.30
C ASN A 210 -11.82 4.66 11.37
N ALA A 211 -10.96 4.55 12.38
CA ALA A 211 -9.75 5.34 12.47
C ALA A 211 -8.79 5.07 11.30
N SER A 212 -8.57 3.80 10.93
CA SER A 212 -7.73 3.47 9.76
C SER A 212 -8.29 4.06 8.46
N MET A 213 -9.61 3.99 8.24
CA MET A 213 -10.24 4.59 7.05
C MET A 213 -10.21 6.12 7.08
N ARG A 214 -10.45 6.75 8.24
CA ARG A 214 -10.33 8.21 8.38
C ARG A 214 -8.91 8.70 8.13
N GLY A 215 -7.90 8.00 8.62
CA GLY A 215 -6.49 8.33 8.35
C GLY A 215 -6.17 8.35 6.85
N LEU A 216 -6.58 7.31 6.11
CA LEU A 216 -6.44 7.27 4.64
C LEU A 216 -7.21 8.40 3.95
N MET A 217 -8.41 8.72 4.44
CA MET A 217 -9.23 9.82 3.93
C MET A 217 -8.55 11.18 4.17
N LYS A 218 -7.96 11.41 5.34
CA LYS A 218 -7.19 12.62 5.66
C LYS A 218 -5.92 12.76 4.82
N ILE A 219 -5.20 11.66 4.56
CA ILE A 219 -4.05 11.68 3.64
C ILE A 219 -4.49 12.13 2.24
N ALA A 220 -5.74 11.86 1.85
CA ALA A 220 -6.29 12.29 0.57
C ALA A 220 -6.78 13.76 0.57
N GLY A 221 -7.47 14.18 1.63
CA GLY A 221 -8.28 15.41 1.68
C GLY A 221 -7.88 16.45 2.72
N GLY A 222 -6.85 16.20 3.54
CA GLY A 222 -6.42 17.09 4.61
C GLY A 222 -7.27 16.99 5.89
N ASN A 223 -7.22 18.04 6.72
CA ASN A 223 -7.78 18.05 8.08
C ASN A 223 -9.19 18.69 8.20
N HIS A 224 -10.02 18.58 7.16
CA HIS A 224 -11.38 19.14 7.13
C HIS A 224 -12.45 18.08 7.42
N LEU A 225 -12.27 17.30 8.49
CA LEU A 225 -13.15 16.15 8.80
C LEU A 225 -14.64 16.51 8.88
N HIS A 226 -14.98 17.73 9.31
CA HIS A 226 -16.36 18.20 9.40
C HIS A 226 -17.04 18.35 8.02
N GLU A 227 -16.27 18.40 6.94
CA GLU A 227 -16.75 18.44 5.55
C GLU A 227 -16.60 17.08 4.82
N MET A 228 -16.04 16.07 5.50
CA MET A 228 -15.67 14.80 4.90
C MET A 228 -16.48 13.65 5.49
N ASN A 229 -16.79 12.64 4.66
CA ASN A 229 -17.59 11.49 5.08
C ASN A 229 -16.96 10.18 4.55
N VAL A 230 -16.68 9.25 5.47
CA VAL A 230 -16.01 7.98 5.14
C VAL A 230 -16.86 7.10 4.21
N ASP A 231 -18.18 7.05 4.39
CA ASP A 231 -19.04 6.27 3.50
C ASP A 231 -19.08 6.84 2.09
N ALA A 232 -19.08 8.17 1.94
CA ALA A 232 -18.95 8.84 0.65
C ALA A 232 -17.58 8.56 0.00
N PHE A 233 -16.50 8.59 0.79
CA PHE A 233 -15.15 8.24 0.34
C PHE A 233 -15.04 6.78 -0.13
N LEU A 234 -15.77 5.86 0.50
CA LEU A 234 -15.83 4.46 0.07
C LEU A 234 -16.69 4.27 -1.18
N LYS A 235 -17.79 5.01 -1.33
CA LYS A 235 -18.56 5.04 -2.60
C LYS A 235 -17.72 5.54 -3.76
N GLN A 236 -16.82 6.50 -3.53
CA GLN A 236 -15.84 6.94 -4.53
C GLN A 236 -14.90 5.80 -4.96
N ALA A 237 -14.51 4.91 -4.04
CA ALA A 237 -13.73 3.73 -4.39
C ALA A 237 -14.54 2.75 -5.25
N GLU A 238 -15.81 2.51 -4.92
CA GLU A 238 -16.70 1.69 -5.74
C GLU A 238 -16.89 2.25 -7.15
N GLU A 239 -17.02 3.58 -7.28
CA GLU A 239 -17.06 4.27 -8.57
C GLU A 239 -15.74 4.11 -9.34
N TYR A 240 -14.61 4.28 -8.67
CA TYR A 240 -13.28 4.09 -9.26
C TYR A 240 -13.07 2.66 -9.77
N GLU A 241 -13.55 1.65 -9.05
CA GLU A 241 -13.46 0.25 -9.46
C GLU A 241 -14.46 -0.12 -10.56
N ALA A 242 -15.71 0.33 -10.46
CA ALA A 242 -16.77 0.00 -11.41
C ALA A 242 -16.67 0.80 -12.72
N GLY A 243 -16.09 1.98 -12.67
CA GLY A 243 -16.17 2.98 -13.73
C GLY A 243 -15.31 2.66 -14.95
N GLY A 244 -15.89 2.94 -16.12
CA GLY A 244 -15.17 3.29 -17.33
C GLY A 244 -15.18 2.26 -18.46
N ASP A 245 -14.56 2.65 -19.56
CA ASP A 245 -14.24 1.77 -20.68
C ASP A 245 -12.78 1.26 -20.61
N LEU A 246 -12.32 0.60 -21.67
CA LEU A 246 -10.95 0.08 -21.75
C LEU A 246 -9.90 1.20 -21.63
N ARG A 247 -10.21 2.40 -22.14
CA ARG A 247 -9.32 3.56 -22.07
C ARG A 247 -9.18 4.04 -20.64
N ASP A 248 -10.29 4.10 -19.90
CA ASP A 248 -10.26 4.46 -18.48
C ASP A 248 -9.41 3.47 -17.67
N SER A 249 -9.50 2.18 -18.00
CA SER A 249 -8.70 1.13 -17.37
C SER A 249 -7.19 1.32 -17.63
N VAL A 250 -6.81 1.72 -18.86
CA VAL A 250 -5.43 2.10 -19.19
C VAL A 250 -4.99 3.37 -18.45
N LEU A 251 -5.86 4.38 -18.39
CA LEU A 251 -5.58 5.62 -17.66
C LEU A 251 -5.37 5.38 -16.16
N LYS A 252 -6.14 4.47 -15.55
CA LYS A 252 -5.92 4.04 -14.16
C LYS A 252 -4.52 3.47 -13.98
N ILE A 253 -4.07 2.56 -14.86
CA ILE A 253 -2.71 1.99 -14.81
C ILE A 253 -1.66 3.10 -14.93
N LEU A 254 -1.81 4.01 -15.91
CA LEU A 254 -0.87 5.11 -16.13
C LEU A 254 -0.80 6.06 -14.93
N ASN A 255 -1.92 6.32 -14.25
CA ASN A 255 -1.96 7.17 -13.06
C ASN A 255 -1.37 6.50 -11.80
N VAL A 256 -1.43 5.18 -11.70
CA VAL A 256 -0.85 4.42 -10.58
C VAL A 256 0.67 4.24 -10.77
N MET A 257 1.15 4.03 -12.00
CA MET A 257 2.55 3.71 -12.30
C MET A 257 3.60 4.65 -11.66
N PRO A 258 3.44 5.99 -11.66
CA PRO A 258 4.43 6.89 -11.05
C PRO A 258 4.34 6.94 -9.52
N ARG A 259 3.28 6.40 -8.91
CA ARG A 259 3.03 6.52 -7.46
C ARG A 259 3.76 5.43 -6.67
N THR A 260 4.19 5.80 -5.47
CA THR A 260 4.80 4.88 -4.50
C THR A 260 3.76 4.04 -3.78
N HIS A 261 2.56 4.57 -3.55
CA HIS A 261 1.47 3.91 -2.84
C HIS A 261 0.24 3.78 -3.77
N PRO A 262 -0.62 2.76 -3.58
CA PRO A 262 -1.95 2.75 -4.18
C PRO A 262 -2.76 3.98 -3.74
N PHE A 263 -3.83 4.31 -4.50
CA PHE A 263 -4.74 5.38 -4.12
C PHE A 263 -5.38 5.09 -2.75
N THR A 264 -5.48 6.13 -1.92
CA THR A 264 -6.03 6.05 -0.56
C THR A 264 -7.48 5.55 -0.53
N THR A 265 -8.30 5.91 -1.51
CA THR A 265 -9.67 5.40 -1.67
C THR A 265 -9.69 3.88 -1.87
N VAL A 266 -8.82 3.37 -2.75
CA VAL A 266 -8.68 1.93 -3.03
C VAL A 266 -8.18 1.18 -1.79
N ARG A 267 -7.18 1.73 -1.09
CA ARG A 267 -6.68 1.18 0.17
C ARG A 267 -7.79 1.07 1.23
N ALA A 268 -8.60 2.12 1.38
CA ALA A 268 -9.70 2.13 2.35
C ALA A 268 -10.76 1.06 2.01
N ALA A 269 -11.11 0.91 0.74
CA ALA A 269 -12.04 -0.13 0.29
C ALA A 269 -11.50 -1.54 0.50
N GLU A 270 -10.25 -1.80 0.14
CA GLU A 270 -9.60 -3.11 0.36
C GLU A 270 -9.47 -3.45 1.84
N LEU A 271 -9.17 -2.45 2.69
CA LEU A 271 -9.10 -2.63 4.13
C LEU A 271 -10.47 -2.97 4.73
N LYS A 272 -11.53 -2.24 4.34
CA LYS A 272 -12.92 -2.52 4.73
C LYS A 272 -13.35 -3.91 4.30
N LYS A 273 -13.01 -4.30 3.06
CA LYS A 273 -13.30 -5.63 2.51
C LYS A 273 -12.61 -6.71 3.34
N TRP A 274 -11.32 -6.55 3.67
CA TRP A 274 -10.58 -7.50 4.48
C TRP A 274 -11.15 -7.62 5.90
N ALA A 275 -11.48 -6.49 6.55
CA ALA A 275 -12.07 -6.49 7.89
C ALA A 275 -13.41 -7.26 7.98
N ALA A 276 -14.15 -7.33 6.86
CA ALA A 276 -15.38 -8.11 6.76
C ALA A 276 -15.16 -9.62 6.53
N THR A 277 -13.92 -10.07 6.28
CA THR A 277 -13.62 -11.48 6.01
C THR A 277 -13.53 -12.32 7.28
N ARG A 278 -13.71 -13.63 7.13
CA ARG A 278 -13.45 -14.59 8.22
C ARG A 278 -11.96 -14.66 8.59
N ASP A 279 -11.05 -14.34 7.68
CA ASP A 279 -9.61 -14.39 7.97
C ASP A 279 -9.24 -13.32 9.00
N TYR A 280 -9.75 -12.09 8.85
CA TYR A 280 -9.57 -11.06 9.87
C TYR A 280 -10.14 -11.48 11.23
N GLN A 281 -11.38 -11.99 11.25
CA GLN A 281 -12.01 -12.45 12.49
C GLN A 281 -11.22 -13.57 13.16
N ARG A 282 -10.70 -14.54 12.40
CA ARG A 282 -9.85 -15.62 12.92
C ARG A 282 -8.59 -15.09 13.59
N ILE A 283 -7.92 -14.09 12.99
CA ILE A 283 -6.75 -13.45 13.61
C ILE A 283 -7.15 -12.79 14.93
N MET A 284 -8.26 -12.05 14.94
CA MET A 284 -8.80 -11.43 16.14
C MET A 284 -9.20 -12.45 17.21
N ASP A 285 -9.61 -13.66 16.83
CA ASP A 285 -9.92 -14.75 17.75
C ASP A 285 -8.67 -15.49 18.27
N GLY A 286 -7.47 -15.15 17.79
CA GLY A 286 -6.21 -15.79 18.17
C GLY A 286 -5.77 -16.94 17.25
N HIS A 287 -6.46 -17.15 16.13
CA HIS A 287 -6.19 -18.22 15.16
C HIS A 287 -5.42 -17.67 13.95
N TYR A 288 -4.11 -17.53 14.10
CA TYR A 288 -3.22 -17.00 13.06
C TYR A 288 -1.92 -17.81 12.94
N PRO A 289 -1.27 -17.81 11.76
CA PRO A 289 0.06 -18.41 11.58
C PRO A 289 1.09 -17.81 12.53
N ARG A 290 1.90 -18.66 13.17
CA ARG A 290 2.97 -18.23 14.07
C ARG A 290 4.33 -18.28 13.39
N ARG A 291 5.25 -17.38 13.76
CA ARG A 291 6.63 -17.35 13.22
C ARG A 291 7.39 -18.66 13.41
N THR A 292 7.08 -19.40 14.48
CA THR A 292 7.65 -20.71 14.76
C THR A 292 7.32 -21.75 13.67
N GLU A 293 6.22 -21.55 12.93
CA GLU A 293 5.72 -22.45 11.88
C GLU A 293 6.20 -22.06 10.47
N ASP A 294 6.95 -20.96 10.35
CA ASP A 294 7.37 -20.44 9.03
C ASP A 294 8.35 -21.37 8.30
N LYS A 295 9.16 -22.13 9.06
CA LYS A 295 10.13 -23.08 8.50
C LYS A 295 9.49 -24.31 7.87
N ASP A 296 8.29 -24.69 8.32
CA ASP A 296 7.58 -25.89 7.88
C ASP A 296 6.64 -25.64 6.69
N THR A 297 6.64 -24.40 6.18
CA THR A 297 5.71 -24.00 5.12
C THR A 297 6.27 -24.26 3.73
N SER A 298 5.50 -24.98 2.92
CA SER A 298 5.79 -25.21 1.51
C SER A 298 5.62 -23.94 0.66
N VAL A 299 6.66 -23.61 -0.11
CA VAL A 299 6.63 -22.54 -1.14
C VAL A 299 5.58 -22.86 -2.21
N THR A 300 5.36 -24.14 -2.51
CA THR A 300 4.38 -24.60 -3.50
C THR A 300 2.95 -24.33 -3.04
N ASP A 301 2.65 -24.56 -1.75
CA ASP A 301 1.31 -24.31 -1.19
C ASP A 301 1.02 -22.82 -1.11
N SER A 302 2.03 -22.02 -0.75
CA SER A 302 1.95 -20.55 -0.80
C SER A 302 1.62 -20.05 -2.21
N PHE A 303 2.26 -20.62 -3.25
CA PHE A 303 1.98 -20.26 -4.64
C PHE A 303 0.58 -20.69 -5.09
N ARG A 304 0.10 -21.85 -4.64
CA ARG A 304 -1.25 -22.34 -4.97
C ARG A 304 -2.34 -21.44 -4.39
N GLN A 305 -2.22 -21.05 -3.12
CA GLN A 305 -3.15 -20.13 -2.45
C GLN A 305 -3.17 -18.74 -3.11
N SER A 306 -1.99 -18.25 -3.48
CA SER A 306 -1.81 -17.04 -4.26
C SER A 306 -2.49 -17.09 -5.63
N ALA A 307 -2.33 -18.20 -6.36
CA ALA A 307 -2.91 -18.39 -7.67
C ALA A 307 -4.45 -18.45 -7.64
N SER A 308 -5.05 -19.12 -6.63
CA SER A 308 -6.50 -19.12 -6.45
C SER A 308 -7.03 -17.71 -6.17
N HIS A 309 -6.36 -16.94 -5.30
CA HIS A 309 -6.78 -15.56 -5.03
C HIS A 309 -6.68 -14.66 -6.26
N TYR A 310 -5.65 -14.82 -7.09
CA TYR A 310 -5.53 -14.08 -8.35
C TYR A 310 -6.65 -14.46 -9.33
N ALA A 311 -6.94 -15.75 -9.48
CA ALA A 311 -8.03 -16.23 -10.32
C ALA A 311 -9.40 -15.69 -9.87
N ASP A 312 -9.66 -15.64 -8.57
CA ASP A 312 -10.90 -15.10 -8.00
C ASP A 312 -10.98 -13.58 -8.16
N ASN A 313 -9.87 -12.85 -7.95
CA ASN A 313 -9.80 -11.41 -8.22
C ASN A 313 -10.09 -11.10 -9.70
N VAL A 314 -9.48 -11.85 -10.62
CA VAL A 314 -9.70 -11.70 -12.07
C VAL A 314 -11.17 -11.97 -12.42
N ARG A 315 -11.76 -13.06 -11.90
CA ARG A 315 -13.18 -13.43 -12.16
C ARG A 315 -14.18 -12.44 -11.59
N SER A 316 -13.88 -11.89 -10.41
CA SER A 316 -14.76 -10.96 -9.68
C SER A 316 -14.56 -9.49 -10.10
N SER A 317 -13.53 -9.20 -10.89
CA SER A 317 -13.17 -7.84 -11.27
C SER A 317 -14.25 -7.20 -12.13
N LYS A 318 -14.63 -5.96 -11.78
CA LYS A 318 -15.54 -5.15 -12.58
C LYS A 318 -14.83 -4.42 -13.73
N ASP A 319 -13.50 -4.39 -13.71
CA ASP A 319 -12.65 -3.63 -14.63
C ASP A 319 -12.71 -4.18 -16.08
N PRO A 320 -12.98 -3.34 -17.10
CA PRO A 320 -13.05 -3.74 -18.50
C PRO A 320 -11.81 -4.47 -19.05
N LEU A 321 -10.58 -4.12 -18.63
CA LEU A 321 -9.37 -4.83 -19.06
C LEU A 321 -9.35 -6.25 -18.50
N MET A 322 -9.71 -6.42 -17.23
CA MET A 322 -9.73 -7.73 -16.59
C MET A 322 -10.83 -8.62 -17.20
N LYS A 323 -11.99 -8.04 -17.53
CA LYS A 323 -13.07 -8.72 -18.27
C LYS A 323 -12.62 -9.17 -19.66
N LEU A 324 -11.89 -8.33 -20.40
CA LEU A 324 -11.34 -8.71 -21.70
C LEU A 324 -10.37 -9.90 -21.57
N VAL A 325 -9.51 -9.89 -20.55
CA VAL A 325 -8.58 -11.01 -20.27
C VAL A 325 -9.36 -12.30 -19.96
N THR A 326 -10.43 -12.23 -19.14
CA THR A 326 -11.27 -13.40 -18.88
C THR A 326 -12.01 -13.89 -20.11
N ASP A 327 -12.51 -13.00 -20.96
CA ASP A 327 -13.25 -13.35 -22.18
C ASP A 327 -12.33 -14.05 -23.20
N ILE A 328 -11.10 -13.56 -23.34
CA ILE A 328 -10.04 -14.19 -24.16
C ILE A 328 -9.68 -15.57 -23.61
N ALA A 329 -9.42 -15.67 -22.30
CA ALA A 329 -9.01 -16.92 -21.67
C ALA A 329 -10.15 -17.97 -21.61
N GLY A 330 -11.40 -17.53 -21.54
CA GLY A 330 -12.60 -18.36 -21.54
C GLY A 330 -13.03 -18.87 -22.92
N GLY A 331 -12.28 -18.53 -23.99
CA GLY A 331 -12.56 -19.02 -25.34
C GLY A 331 -13.81 -18.41 -25.99
N ALA A 332 -14.28 -17.25 -25.51
CA ALA A 332 -15.34 -16.50 -26.17
C ALA A 332 -14.79 -15.83 -27.45
N GLY A 333 -14.68 -16.65 -28.50
CA GLY A 333 -14.18 -16.24 -29.81
C GLY A 333 -15.13 -15.27 -30.50
N ASP A 334 -14.94 -13.97 -30.29
CA ASP A 334 -15.24 -12.94 -31.30
C ASP A 334 -14.48 -11.64 -30.97
N LEU A 335 -13.16 -11.67 -31.17
CA LEU A 335 -12.27 -10.55 -30.83
C LEU A 335 -11.91 -9.67 -32.04
N GLY A 336 -12.22 -10.10 -33.27
CA GLY A 336 -11.94 -9.31 -34.47
C GLY A 336 -12.86 -8.10 -34.64
N GLY A 337 -14.15 -8.24 -34.31
CA GLY A 337 -15.15 -7.20 -34.55
C GLY A 337 -15.19 -6.07 -33.50
N LYS A 338 -15.01 -6.41 -32.23
CA LYS A 338 -15.19 -5.45 -31.10
C LYS A 338 -14.00 -4.51 -30.89
N LEU A 339 -12.77 -4.98 -31.14
CA LEU A 339 -11.56 -4.14 -31.05
C LEU A 339 -11.52 -3.09 -32.17
N ARG A 340 -12.00 -3.41 -33.38
CA ARG A 340 -12.02 -2.46 -34.52
C ARG A 340 -13.11 -1.38 -34.37
N GLY A 341 -14.25 -1.71 -33.77
CA GLY A 341 -15.36 -0.76 -33.59
C GLY A 341 -15.14 0.32 -32.53
N LYS A 342 -14.27 0.08 -31.53
CA LYS A 342 -14.00 1.05 -30.43
C LYS A 342 -12.73 1.88 -30.60
N PHE A 343 -11.76 1.42 -31.40
CA PHE A 343 -10.55 2.19 -31.72
C PHE A 343 -10.59 2.86 -33.10
N GLY A 344 -11.53 2.49 -33.98
CA GLY A 344 -11.73 3.07 -35.32
C GLY A 344 -12.69 4.27 -35.33
N GLY A 345 -12.59 5.18 -34.37
CA GLY A 345 -13.33 6.45 -34.38
C GLY A 345 -12.52 7.53 -35.08
N GLY A 346 -12.37 7.45 -36.40
CA GLY A 346 -11.68 8.51 -37.14
C GLY A 346 -11.25 8.11 -38.55
N ASN A 347 -11.96 8.66 -39.53
CA ASN A 347 -11.52 8.93 -40.91
C ASN A 347 -11.66 7.81 -41.95
N GLY A 348 -12.49 8.06 -42.97
CA GLY A 348 -12.45 7.36 -44.26
C GLY A 348 -13.80 7.21 -44.94
N GLY A 349 -14.21 8.18 -45.76
CA GLY A 349 -15.42 8.04 -46.59
C GLY A 349 -15.75 9.20 -47.53
N ALA A 350 -14.76 9.85 -48.14
CA ALA A 350 -14.96 10.64 -49.34
C ALA A 350 -14.43 9.83 -50.53
N ASN A 351 -15.30 9.37 -51.44
CA ASN A 351 -15.19 9.65 -52.88
C ASN A 351 -16.37 9.05 -53.71
N THR A 352 -16.96 9.92 -54.54
CA THR A 352 -17.48 9.73 -55.92
C THR A 352 -18.45 8.59 -56.30
N GLY A 353 -19.57 8.95 -56.94
CA GLY A 353 -20.25 8.07 -57.90
C GLY A 353 -21.72 8.40 -58.24
N ASN A 354 -21.92 9.44 -59.07
CA ASN A 354 -23.02 9.69 -60.03
C ASN A 354 -24.17 8.66 -60.17
N HIS A 355 -25.44 9.08 -60.00
CA HIS A 355 -26.55 8.84 -60.96
C HIS A 355 -27.89 9.48 -60.55
N GLY A 356 -28.53 10.17 -61.51
CA GLY A 356 -30.00 10.21 -61.64
C GLY A 356 -30.72 11.49 -61.22
N THR A 357 -30.82 12.45 -62.13
CA THR A 357 -31.92 13.44 -62.16
C THR A 357 -33.24 12.75 -62.53
N PRO A 358 -34.36 13.12 -61.90
CA PRO A 358 -35.66 13.11 -62.56
C PRO A 358 -36.03 14.53 -62.99
N GLU A 359 -36.56 14.59 -64.22
CA GLU A 359 -37.27 15.73 -64.81
C GLU A 359 -38.59 16.03 -64.08
N ASP A 360 -39.15 17.19 -64.47
CA ASP A 360 -40.52 17.70 -64.32
C ASP A 360 -40.90 18.33 -62.97
N GLY A 361 -41.43 19.56 -62.92
CA GLY A 361 -41.87 20.49 -63.95
C GLY A 361 -42.68 21.64 -63.32
N ALA A 362 -42.95 22.65 -64.14
CA ALA A 362 -43.69 23.91 -63.92
C ALA A 362 -42.89 25.12 -63.41
#